data_AF-A0A9D7EW42-F1
#
_entry.id   AF-A0A9D7EW42-F1
#
_cell.length_a   1.000
_cell.length_b   1.000
_cell.length_c   1.000
_cell.angle_alpha   90.00
_cell.angle_beta   90.00
_cell.angle_gamma   90.00
#
_symmetry.space_group_name_H-M   'P 1'
#
loop_
_entity.id
_entity.type
_entity.pdbx_description
1 polymer ?
#
loop_
_entity_poly.entity_id
_entity_poly.type
_entity_poly.pdbx_seq_one_letter_code
_entity_poly.pdbx_strand_id
1 'polypeptide(L)'
;MEFFDEAEMKSEEHYELIHKYQYNAAGQITEQLSLEDGEFVGKEVFIYDEQGRIVETTFYYERPDRLSFHKTYRYNEHNDATERTWDNRESYATFVQNLKYEYVYDHNGNWILRKSFNEGYPAGTIERTITYWEK
;
A
#
# COMPACT_ATOMS: atom_id res chain seq x y z
N MET A 1 -19.79 -13.13 -10.57
CA MET A 1 -18.92 -14.31 -10.57
C MET A 1 -17.59 -13.78 -10.08
N GLU A 2 -17.29 -14.01 -8.81
CA GLU A 2 -16.03 -13.59 -8.18
C GLU A 2 -14.97 -14.58 -8.63
N PHE A 3 -13.90 -14.09 -9.26
CA PHE A 3 -12.77 -14.90 -9.67
C PHE A 3 -11.74 -14.85 -8.55
N PHE A 4 -11.46 -16.01 -7.97
CA PHE A 4 -10.39 -16.16 -6.98
C PHE A 4 -9.18 -16.81 -7.67
N ASP A 5 -8.03 -16.12 -7.63
CA ASP A 5 -6.73 -16.72 -7.95
C ASP A 5 -6.05 -17.16 -6.65
N GLU A 6 -5.25 -18.22 -6.68
CA GLU A 6 -4.64 -18.85 -5.50
C GLU A 6 -3.13 -19.02 -5.68
N ALA A 7 -2.35 -18.59 -4.67
CA ALA A 7 -0.90 -18.78 -4.63
C ALA A 7 -0.49 -19.49 -3.33
N GLU A 8 0.33 -20.54 -3.46
CA GLU A 8 0.84 -21.35 -2.35
C GLU A 8 2.36 -21.12 -2.15
N MET A 9 2.79 -20.94 -0.90
CA MET A 9 4.21 -20.95 -0.52
C MET A 9 4.45 -21.97 0.60
N LYS A 10 5.44 -22.86 0.41
CA LYS A 10 5.80 -23.94 1.35
C LYS A 10 7.20 -23.71 1.91
N SER A 11 7.37 -23.75 3.23
CA SER A 11 8.69 -23.65 3.90
C SER A 11 9.12 -25.00 4.49
N GLU A 12 10.42 -25.16 4.79
CA GLU A 12 10.98 -26.44 5.28
C GLU A 12 10.48 -26.84 6.68
N GLU A 13 9.97 -25.88 7.46
CA GLU A 13 9.08 -26.14 8.59
C GLU A 13 7.64 -25.95 8.09
N HIS A 14 6.80 -26.96 8.29
CA HIS A 14 5.66 -27.33 7.45
C HIS A 14 4.42 -26.40 7.58
N TYR A 15 4.58 -25.10 7.34
CA TYR A 15 3.51 -24.10 7.29
C TYR A 15 3.11 -23.88 5.83
N GLU A 16 1.81 -23.98 5.56
CA GLU A 16 1.21 -23.68 4.27
C GLU A 16 0.60 -22.28 4.32
N LEU A 17 1.25 -21.31 3.68
CA LEU A 17 0.70 -19.97 3.49
C LEU A 17 -0.01 -19.92 2.14
N ILE A 18 -1.31 -19.65 2.18
CA ILE A 18 -2.19 -19.53 1.02
C ILE A 18 -2.67 -18.09 0.90
N HIS A 19 -2.52 -17.53 -0.30
CA HIS A 19 -3.14 -16.26 -0.65
C HIS A 19 -4.26 -16.46 -1.65
N LYS A 20 -5.42 -15.85 -1.39
CA LYS A 20 -6.56 -15.80 -2.30
C LYS A 20 -6.83 -14.36 -2.71
N TYR A 21 -7.10 -14.14 -3.99
CA TYR A 21 -7.22 -12.79 -4.55
C TYR A 21 -8.57 -12.58 -5.21
N GLN A 22 -9.22 -11.45 -4.96
CA GLN A 22 -10.37 -10.99 -5.75
C GLN A 22 -9.95 -9.85 -6.66
N TYR A 23 -10.58 -9.75 -7.83
CA TYR A 23 -10.25 -8.75 -8.85
C TYR A 23 -11.47 -7.94 -9.28
N ASN A 24 -11.26 -6.66 -9.60
CA ASN A 24 -12.23 -5.86 -10.32
C ASN A 24 -12.22 -6.17 -11.83
N ALA A 25 -13.15 -5.56 -12.58
CA ALA A 25 -13.26 -5.75 -14.04
C ALA A 25 -12.05 -5.25 -14.84
N ALA A 26 -11.19 -4.40 -14.24
CA ALA A 26 -9.95 -3.95 -14.84
C ALA A 26 -8.76 -4.90 -14.54
N GLY A 27 -9.01 -6.01 -13.83
CA GLY A 27 -7.98 -6.99 -13.45
C GLY A 27 -7.10 -6.55 -12.27
N GLN A 28 -7.53 -5.56 -11.49
CA GLN A 28 -6.80 -5.10 -10.30
C GLN A 28 -7.31 -5.84 -9.07
N ILE A 29 -6.41 -6.21 -8.16
CA ILE A 29 -6.74 -6.92 -6.92
C ILE A 29 -7.55 -6.02 -6.01
N THR A 30 -8.80 -6.33 -5.72
CA THR A 30 -9.63 -5.59 -4.77
C THR A 30 -9.55 -6.16 -3.36
N GLU A 31 -9.21 -7.44 -3.22
CA GLU A 31 -9.07 -8.10 -1.93
C GLU A 31 -7.97 -9.17 -2.00
N GLN A 32 -7.18 -9.26 -0.94
CA GLN A 32 -6.25 -10.36 -0.70
C GLN A 32 -6.55 -10.98 0.67
N LEU A 33 -6.85 -12.26 0.69
CA LEU A 33 -7.03 -13.07 1.89
C LEU A 33 -5.77 -13.91 2.12
N SER A 34 -5.26 -13.94 3.34
CA SER A 34 -4.11 -14.74 3.76
C SER A 34 -4.56 -15.79 4.77
N LEU A 35 -4.22 -17.04 4.48
CA LEU A 35 -4.49 -18.20 5.34
C LEU A 35 -3.18 -18.91 5.69
N GLU A 36 -2.99 -19.26 6.95
CA GLU A 36 -1.87 -20.08 7.42
C GLU A 36 -2.45 -21.41 7.92
N ASP A 37 -2.03 -22.52 7.31
CA ASP A 37 -2.56 -23.86 7.57
C ASP A 37 -4.11 -23.95 7.46
N GLY A 38 -4.67 -23.16 6.55
CA GLY A 38 -6.12 -23.05 6.31
C GLY A 38 -6.85 -22.09 7.25
N GLU A 39 -6.19 -21.54 8.27
CA GLU A 39 -6.76 -20.60 9.24
C GLU A 39 -6.55 -19.14 8.80
N PHE A 40 -7.52 -18.28 9.11
CA PHE A 40 -7.43 -16.85 8.79
C PHE A 40 -6.30 -16.16 9.55
N VAL A 41 -5.37 -15.53 8.82
CA VAL A 41 -4.33 -14.69 9.42
C VAL A 41 -4.46 -13.21 9.04
N GLY A 42 -5.02 -12.92 7.88
CA GLY A 42 -5.29 -11.53 7.52
C GLY A 42 -6.03 -11.34 6.21
N LYS A 43 -6.51 -10.11 6.01
CA LYS A 43 -7.13 -9.64 4.77
C LYS A 43 -6.74 -8.20 4.49
N GLU A 44 -6.47 -7.92 3.23
CA GLU A 44 -6.26 -6.56 2.71
C GLU A 44 -7.33 -6.25 1.66
N VAL A 45 -7.88 -5.04 1.71
CA VAL A 45 -8.86 -4.53 0.74
C VAL A 45 -8.30 -3.27 0.11
N PHE A 46 -8.35 -3.19 -1.22
CA PHE A 46 -7.74 -2.12 -2.01
C PHE A 46 -8.80 -1.32 -2.76
N ILE A 47 -8.67 0.01 -2.72
CA ILE A 47 -9.47 0.94 -3.54
C ILE A 47 -8.54 1.70 -4.46
N TYR A 48 -8.97 1.85 -5.71
CA TYR A 48 -8.20 2.49 -6.76
C TYR A 48 -8.88 3.78 -7.25
N ASP A 49 -8.08 4.74 -7.69
CA ASP A 49 -8.58 5.85 -8.50
C ASP A 49 -8.75 5.46 -9.98
N GLU A 50 -9.26 6.41 -10.77
CA GLU A 50 -9.50 6.23 -12.22
C GLU A 50 -8.21 5.99 -13.03
N GLN A 51 -7.04 6.35 -12.49
CA GLN A 51 -5.75 6.06 -13.11
C GLN A 51 -5.21 4.67 -12.70
N GLY A 52 -5.95 3.95 -11.86
CA GLY A 52 -5.60 2.63 -11.38
C GLY A 52 -4.58 2.62 -10.24
N ARG A 53 -4.43 3.73 -9.51
CA ARG A 53 -3.52 3.86 -8.36
C ARG A 53 -4.28 3.59 -7.06
N ILE A 54 -3.63 2.92 -6.11
CA ILE A 54 -4.25 2.62 -4.80
C ILE A 54 -4.45 3.92 -4.02
N VAL A 55 -5.69 4.31 -3.76
CA VAL A 55 -6.02 5.46 -2.90
C VAL A 55 -6.32 5.07 -1.46
N GLU A 56 -6.66 3.80 -1.24
CA GLU A 56 -6.97 3.28 0.09
C GLU A 56 -6.54 1.82 0.23
N THR A 57 -6.06 1.46 1.41
CA THR A 57 -5.89 0.06 1.81
C THR A 57 -6.38 -0.15 3.23
N THR A 58 -7.26 -1.12 3.40
CA THR A 58 -7.84 -1.48 4.68
C THR A 58 -7.38 -2.89 5.07
N PHE A 59 -6.90 -3.04 6.30
CA PHE A 59 -6.27 -4.27 6.77
C PHE A 59 -6.99 -4.85 7.97
N TYR A 60 -7.22 -6.16 7.92
CA TYR A 60 -7.88 -6.94 8.95
C TYR A 60 -6.93 -8.06 9.37
N TYR A 61 -6.43 -8.05 10.59
CA TYR A 61 -5.62 -9.13 11.17
C TYR A 61 -6.34 -9.74 12.37
N GLU A 62 -5.95 -10.97 12.72
CA GLU A 62 -6.53 -11.79 13.81
C GLU A 62 -7.98 -12.22 13.58
N ARG A 63 -8.85 -11.34 13.06
CA ARG A 63 -10.24 -11.64 12.71
C ARG A 63 -10.68 -10.87 11.45
N PRO A 64 -11.49 -11.49 10.57
CA PRO A 64 -11.88 -10.90 9.29
C PRO A 64 -12.81 -9.68 9.39
N ASP A 65 -13.43 -9.48 10.54
CA ASP A 65 -14.36 -8.38 10.87
C ASP A 65 -13.72 -7.29 11.74
N ARG A 66 -12.42 -7.43 12.08
CA ARG A 66 -11.70 -6.53 12.99
C ARG A 66 -10.71 -5.66 12.22
N LEU A 67 -10.95 -4.34 12.18
CA LEU A 67 -10.16 -3.41 11.37
C LEU A 67 -8.86 -3.03 12.05
N SER A 68 -7.77 -3.71 11.78
CA SER A 68 -6.50 -3.39 12.43
C SER A 68 -5.95 -2.02 12.05
N PHE A 69 -5.94 -1.68 10.76
CA PHE A 69 -5.50 -0.37 10.30
C PHE A 69 -5.97 -0.02 8.90
N HIS A 70 -5.95 1.27 8.60
CA HIS A 70 -6.36 1.85 7.33
C HIS A 70 -5.29 2.83 6.85
N LYS A 71 -5.01 2.81 5.55
CA LYS A 71 -4.07 3.72 4.90
C LYS A 71 -4.76 4.42 3.75
N THR A 72 -4.52 5.72 3.61
CA THR A 72 -4.90 6.47 2.41
C THR A 72 -3.67 7.04 1.73
N TYR A 73 -3.79 7.26 0.43
CA TYR A 73 -2.73 7.80 -0.41
C TYR A 73 -3.26 8.93 -1.27
N ARG A 74 -2.43 9.95 -1.47
CA ARG A 74 -2.64 10.96 -2.50
C ARG A 74 -1.42 11.05 -3.39
N TYR A 75 -1.65 11.42 -4.64
CA TYR A 75 -0.64 11.45 -5.68
C TYR A 75 -0.61 12.80 -6.38
N ASN A 76 0.54 13.19 -6.90
CA ASN A 76 0.65 14.31 -7.83
C ASN A 76 0.44 13.85 -9.29
N GLU A 77 0.57 14.80 -10.21
CA GLU A 77 0.44 14.57 -11.66
C GLU A 77 1.56 13.70 -12.25
N HIS A 78 2.69 13.57 -11.55
CA HIS A 78 3.80 12.66 -11.91
C HIS A 78 3.59 11.22 -11.39
N ASN A 79 2.43 10.94 -10.77
CA ASN A 79 2.11 9.67 -10.11
C ASN A 79 2.97 9.34 -8.87
N ASP A 80 3.65 10.33 -8.29
CA ASP A 80 4.34 10.17 -7.02
C ASP A 80 3.38 10.41 -5.85
N ALA A 81 3.48 9.60 -4.80
CA ALA A 81 2.68 9.77 -3.59
C ALA A 81 3.09 11.05 -2.85
N THR A 82 2.16 11.98 -2.65
CA THR A 82 2.37 13.26 -1.94
C THR A 82 1.92 13.21 -0.49
N GLU A 83 1.02 12.30 -0.16
CA GLU A 83 0.49 12.13 1.18
C GLU A 83 0.20 10.66 1.45
N ARG A 84 0.47 10.24 2.69
CA ARG A 84 0.08 8.94 3.22
C ARG A 84 -0.48 9.13 4.61
N THR A 85 -1.68 8.62 4.86
CA THR A 85 -2.20 8.50 6.22
C THR A 85 -2.13 7.06 6.70
N TRP A 86 -2.00 6.89 8.01
CA TRP A 86 -2.20 5.64 8.69
C TRP A 86 -3.09 5.89 9.91
N ASP A 87 -4.23 5.21 10.00
CA ASP A 87 -5.07 5.25 11.19
C ASP A 87 -5.46 3.87 11.70
N ASN A 88 -5.68 3.76 13.01
CA ASN A 88 -6.35 2.62 13.63
C ASN A 88 -7.80 3.02 13.99
N ARG A 89 -8.77 2.24 13.55
CA ARG A 89 -10.20 2.53 13.84
C ARG A 89 -10.80 1.67 14.96
N GLU A 90 -9.96 0.88 15.63
CA GLU A 90 -10.38 -0.14 16.61
C GLU A 90 -10.41 0.31 18.07
N SER A 91 -9.92 1.51 18.42
CA SER A 91 -9.77 1.88 19.84
C SER A 91 -10.31 3.27 20.17
N TYR A 92 -10.73 3.43 21.43
CA TYR A 92 -11.10 4.70 22.05
C TYR A 92 -10.04 5.82 21.90
N ALA A 93 -8.81 5.46 21.53
CA ALA A 93 -7.79 6.36 21.04
C ALA A 93 -7.58 6.13 19.53
N THR A 94 -8.03 7.11 18.74
CA THR A 94 -7.69 7.19 17.31
C THR A 94 -6.24 7.64 17.18
N PHE A 95 -5.35 6.75 16.75
CA PHE A 95 -4.04 7.12 16.24
C PHE A 95 -4.20 7.45 14.77
N VAL A 96 -3.78 8.65 14.38
CA VAL A 96 -3.63 9.04 12.98
C VAL A 96 -2.21 9.53 12.82
N GLN A 97 -1.50 8.97 11.85
CA GLN A 97 -0.22 9.48 11.38
C GLN A 97 -0.37 9.97 9.95
N ASN A 98 0.16 11.17 9.68
CA ASN A 98 0.19 11.81 8.38
C ASN A 98 1.63 12.05 7.95
N LEU A 99 1.98 11.47 6.80
CA LEU A 99 3.25 11.69 6.12
C LEU A 99 3.00 12.47 4.84
N LYS A 100 3.74 13.55 4.63
CA LYS A 100 3.71 14.33 3.39
C LYS A 100 5.05 14.31 2.69
N TYR A 101 5.01 14.44 1.37
CA TYR A 101 6.20 14.42 0.52
C TYR A 101 6.19 15.57 -0.46
N GLU A 102 7.34 16.21 -0.61
CA GLU A 102 7.62 17.22 -1.64
C GLU A 102 8.74 16.73 -2.54
N TYR A 103 8.64 17.00 -3.84
CA TYR A 103 9.54 16.48 -4.86
C TYR A 103 10.15 17.58 -5.72
N VAL A 104 11.40 17.37 -6.15
CA VAL A 104 12.05 18.12 -7.23
C VAL A 104 12.43 17.13 -8.32
N TYR A 105 12.21 17.53 -9.57
CA TYR A 105 12.38 16.70 -10.75
C TYR A 105 13.52 17.20 -11.63
N ASP A 106 14.15 16.27 -12.34
CA ASP A 106 15.03 16.62 -13.45
C ASP A 106 14.24 16.88 -14.75
N HIS A 107 14.96 17.22 -15.82
CA HIS A 107 14.35 17.54 -17.11
C HIS A 107 13.65 16.36 -17.80
N ASN A 108 13.90 15.12 -17.34
CA ASN A 108 13.24 13.91 -17.84
C ASN A 108 12.01 13.52 -17.01
N GLY A 109 11.67 14.33 -15.99
CA GLY A 109 10.53 14.06 -15.11
C GLY A 109 10.83 13.01 -14.04
N ASN A 110 12.09 12.65 -13.82
CA ASN A 110 12.47 11.77 -12.71
C ASN A 110 12.72 12.62 -11.46
N TRP A 111 12.16 12.23 -10.32
CA TRP A 111 12.47 12.96 -9.09
C TRP A 111 13.90 12.71 -8.64
N ILE A 112 14.58 13.81 -8.33
CA ILE A 112 15.98 13.85 -7.88
C ILE A 112 16.10 14.26 -6.41
N LEU A 113 15.05 14.82 -5.82
CA LEU A 113 14.99 15.14 -4.41
C LEU A 113 13.57 14.88 -3.89
N ARG A 114 13.47 14.23 -2.73
CA ARG A 114 12.22 14.06 -1.98
C ARG A 114 12.42 14.49 -0.53
N LYS A 115 11.63 15.45 -0.06
CA LYS A 115 11.51 15.79 1.36
C LYS A 115 10.33 15.04 1.95
N SER A 116 10.46 14.56 3.18
CA SER A 116 9.36 13.94 3.93
C SER A 116 9.06 14.74 5.19
N PHE A 117 7.79 14.83 5.53
CA PHE A 117 7.29 15.51 6.72
C PHE A 117 6.40 14.54 7.49
N ASN A 118 6.58 14.46 8.80
CA ASN A 118 5.73 13.70 9.71
C ASN A 118 4.96 14.67 10.60
N GLU A 119 3.63 14.68 10.50
CA GLU A 119 2.78 15.66 11.19
C GLU A 119 3.19 17.12 10.91
N GLY A 120 3.64 17.40 9.68
CA GLY A 120 4.13 18.73 9.27
C GLY A 120 5.57 19.05 9.69
N TYR A 121 6.20 18.24 10.53
CA TYR A 121 7.60 18.42 10.91
C TYR A 121 8.54 17.74 9.91
N PRO A 122 9.65 18.37 9.49
CA PRO A 122 10.63 17.74 8.63
C PRO A 122 11.14 16.42 9.23
N ALA A 123 10.97 15.33 8.49
CA ALA A 123 11.37 13.99 8.89
C ALA A 123 12.61 13.48 8.15
N GLY A 124 12.88 14.02 6.96
CA GLY A 124 14.08 13.66 6.20
C GLY A 124 14.07 14.15 4.77
N THR A 125 15.21 13.97 4.10
CA THR A 125 15.41 14.26 2.68
C THR A 125 16.14 13.09 2.04
N ILE A 126 15.73 12.72 0.83
CA ILE A 126 16.42 11.77 -0.03
C ILE A 126 16.80 12.48 -1.32
N GLU A 127 18.04 12.33 -1.74
CA GLU A 127 18.55 12.83 -3.02
C GLU A 127 18.96 11.66 -3.91
N ARG A 128 18.79 11.82 -5.23
CA ARG A 128 19.16 10.85 -6.25
C ARG A 128 20.02 11.51 -7.30
N THR A 129 21.11 10.82 -7.67
CA THR A 129 21.87 11.13 -8.87
C THR A 129 21.51 10.12 -9.94
N ILE A 130 21.00 10.58 -11.08
CA ILE A 130 20.60 9.74 -12.20
C ILE A 130 21.50 10.03 -13.39
N THR A 131 22.19 9.00 -13.88
CA THR A 131 23.04 9.09 -15.07
C THR A 131 22.31 8.47 -16.26
N TYR A 132 22.29 9.21 -17.37
CA TYR A 132 21.66 8.79 -18.61
C TYR A 132 22.72 8.32 -19.61
N TRP A 133 22.45 7.20 -20.27
CA TRP A 133 23.29 6.67 -21.34
C TRP A 133 22.49 6.72 -22.64
N GLU A 134 23.12 7.21 -23.71
CA GLU A 134 22.56 7.11 -25.05
C GLU A 134 22.53 5.64 -25.49
N LYS A 135 21.55 5.31 -26.34
CA LYS A 135 21.34 3.97 -26.86
C LYS A 135 22.18 3.71 -28.10
#